data_AF-A0A8I1RFV2-F1
#
_entry.id   AF-A0A8I1RFV2-F1
#
_cell.length_a   1.000
_cell.length_b   1.000
_cell.length_c   1.000
_cell.angle_alpha   90.00
_cell.angle_beta   90.00
_cell.angle_gamma   90.00
#
_symmetry.space_group_name_H-M   'P 1'
#
loop_
_entity.id
_entity.type
_entity.pdbx_description
1 polymer ?
#
loop_
_entity_poly.entity_id
_entity_poly.type
_entity_poly.pdbx_seq_one_letter_code
_entity_poly.pdbx_strand_id
1 'polypeptide(L)'
;MTPAVAQSTDGNGAQAAEEPLTAEKIIDVARERLRPIGVRRPCKLPETPNEIVVCARDPDAMRVESPTDEAIRKGEAPRGGVPQAPNVDGPGIFQGKGMKIGKDPEPPLIVDLTNEPQPLDEETARHVYRVEDGPPREAPVPQVEASPVP
;
A
#
# COMPACT_ATOMS: atom_id res chain seq x y z
N MET A 1 -33.31 -33.91 -40.95
CA MET A 1 -32.63 -32.78 -40.29
C MET A 1 -32.85 -32.93 -38.80
N THR A 2 -31.84 -33.41 -38.07
CA THR A 2 -31.85 -33.62 -36.61
C THR A 2 -31.43 -32.33 -35.89
N PRO A 3 -32.06 -31.94 -34.76
CA PRO A 3 -31.61 -30.80 -33.98
C PRO A 3 -30.40 -31.16 -33.11
N ALA A 4 -29.46 -30.22 -32.97
CA ALA A 4 -28.29 -30.35 -32.12
C ALA A 4 -28.67 -30.16 -30.64
N VAL A 5 -28.36 -31.17 -29.82
CA VAL A 5 -28.40 -31.12 -28.35
C VAL A 5 -27.20 -30.30 -27.86
N ALA A 6 -27.47 -29.23 -27.11
CA ALA A 6 -26.46 -28.52 -26.34
C ALA A 6 -26.02 -29.41 -25.16
N GLN A 7 -24.74 -29.76 -25.11
CA GLN A 7 -24.16 -30.44 -23.95
C GLN A 7 -23.67 -29.39 -22.97
N SER A 8 -24.45 -29.20 -21.91
CA SER A 8 -23.98 -28.58 -20.67
C SER A 8 -23.08 -29.56 -19.94
N THR A 9 -21.82 -29.19 -19.72
CA THR A 9 -20.94 -29.91 -18.80
C THR A 9 -20.87 -29.12 -17.50
N ASP A 10 -21.67 -29.54 -16.53
CA ASP A 10 -21.51 -29.17 -15.12
C ASP A 10 -20.25 -29.84 -14.56
N GLY A 11 -19.35 -29.03 -14.02
CA GLY A 11 -18.05 -29.46 -13.49
C GLY A 11 -17.73 -28.74 -12.18
N ASN A 12 -18.33 -29.21 -11.10
CA ASN A 12 -17.79 -29.28 -9.73
C ASN A 12 -16.98 -28.06 -9.21
N GLY A 13 -17.68 -27.08 -8.64
CA GLY A 13 -17.10 -26.07 -7.75
C GLY A 13 -17.84 -26.07 -6.42
N ALA A 14 -17.13 -26.27 -5.33
CA ALA A 14 -17.65 -26.24 -3.97
C ALA A 14 -18.57 -25.02 -3.77
N GLN A 15 -19.79 -25.27 -3.30
CA GLN A 15 -20.73 -24.22 -2.91
C GLN A 15 -20.16 -23.46 -1.71
N ALA A 16 -19.35 -22.43 -1.96
CA ALA A 16 -19.30 -21.30 -1.06
C ALA A 16 -20.73 -20.77 -0.99
N ALA A 17 -21.32 -20.72 0.21
CA ALA A 17 -22.66 -20.20 0.40
C ALA A 17 -22.78 -18.83 -0.29
N GLU A 18 -23.48 -18.80 -1.41
CA GLU A 18 -23.64 -17.61 -2.23
C GLU A 18 -24.58 -16.69 -1.45
N GLU A 19 -24.04 -15.66 -0.81
CA GLU A 19 -24.84 -14.57 -0.26
C GLU A 19 -25.81 -14.11 -1.35
N PRO A 20 -27.13 -13.99 -1.07
CA PRO A 20 -28.07 -13.59 -2.09
C PRO A 20 -27.65 -12.22 -2.65
N LEU A 21 -27.44 -12.16 -3.97
CA LEU A 21 -27.16 -10.92 -4.69
C LEU A 21 -28.36 -9.99 -4.58
N THR A 22 -28.36 -9.14 -3.57
CA THR A 22 -29.41 -8.14 -3.38
C THR A 22 -29.26 -7.02 -4.42
N ALA A 23 -30.37 -6.36 -4.75
CA ALA A 23 -30.36 -5.22 -5.67
C ALA A 23 -29.44 -4.10 -5.17
N GLU A 24 -29.40 -3.90 -3.85
CA GLU A 24 -28.52 -2.96 -3.17
C GLU A 24 -27.05 -3.29 -3.42
N LYS A 25 -26.68 -4.57 -3.30
CA LYS A 25 -25.29 -5.03 -3.53
C LYS A 25 -24.86 -4.83 -4.98
N ILE A 26 -25.78 -5.03 -5.93
CA ILE A 26 -25.52 -4.76 -7.35
C ILE A 26 -25.33 -3.26 -7.60
N ILE A 27 -26.17 -2.41 -7.00
CA ILE A 27 -26.05 -0.95 -7.11
C ILE A 27 -24.74 -0.46 -6.51
N ASP A 28 -24.32 -1.00 -5.36
CA ASP A 28 -23.06 -0.63 -4.72
C ASP A 28 -21.85 -1.04 -5.55
N VAL A 29 -21.85 -2.25 -6.12
CA VAL A 29 -20.81 -2.69 -7.07
C VAL A 29 -20.79 -1.81 -8.32
N ALA A 30 -21.95 -1.43 -8.85
CA ALA A 30 -22.04 -0.54 -10.00
C ALA A 30 -21.52 0.87 -9.69
N ARG A 31 -21.87 1.44 -8.52
CA ARG A 31 -21.35 2.73 -8.05
C ARG A 31 -19.84 2.69 -7.85
N GLU A 32 -19.31 1.58 -7.36
CA GLU A 32 -17.88 1.39 -7.17
C GLU A 32 -17.13 1.30 -8.51
N ARG A 33 -17.70 0.58 -9.49
CA ARG A 33 -17.12 0.39 -10.83
C ARG A 33 -17.24 1.60 -11.73
N LEU A 34 -18.37 2.31 -11.66
CA LEU A 34 -18.71 3.47 -12.50
C LEU A 34 -18.52 4.79 -11.74
N ARG A 35 -17.67 4.79 -10.71
CA ARG A 35 -17.41 5.97 -9.88
C ARG A 35 -16.99 7.15 -10.77
N PRO A 36 -17.52 8.37 -10.53
CA PRO A 36 -17.11 9.56 -11.27
C PRO A 36 -15.60 9.82 -11.13
N ILE A 37 -15.02 10.37 -12.19
CA ILE A 37 -13.63 10.83 -12.21
C ILE A 37 -13.47 11.88 -11.11
N GLY A 38 -12.46 11.71 -10.25
CA GLY A 38 -12.15 12.63 -9.14
C GLY A 38 -12.65 12.21 -7.75
N VAL A 39 -13.51 11.19 -7.64
CA VAL A 39 -13.93 10.68 -6.33
C VAL A 39 -12.87 9.69 -5.80
N ARG A 40 -12.32 9.95 -4.61
CA ARG A 40 -11.22 9.17 -4.03
C ARG A 40 -11.70 7.91 -3.31
N ARG A 41 -10.87 6.87 -3.31
CA ARG A 41 -11.05 5.70 -2.44
C ARG A 41 -10.40 5.97 -1.09
N PRO A 42 -11.05 5.63 0.03
CA PRO A 42 -10.36 5.56 1.31
C PRO A 42 -9.28 4.48 1.26
N CYS A 43 -8.22 4.68 2.03
CA CYS A 43 -7.22 3.66 2.26
C CYS A 43 -7.86 2.42 2.84
N LYS A 44 -7.51 1.26 2.28
CA LYS A 44 -7.91 -0.01 2.88
C LYS A 44 -7.23 -0.16 4.24
N LEU A 45 -7.95 -0.74 5.18
CA LEU A 45 -7.35 -1.26 6.39
C LEU A 45 -6.67 -2.59 6.05
N PRO A 46 -5.56 -2.95 6.71
CA PRO A 46 -4.94 -4.25 6.52
C PRO A 46 -5.95 -5.36 6.86
N GLU A 47 -6.14 -6.30 5.94
CA GLU A 47 -7.05 -7.43 6.10
C GLU A 47 -6.37 -8.57 6.89
N THR A 48 -5.04 -8.58 6.94
CA THR A 48 -4.25 -9.57 7.70
C THR A 48 -3.20 -8.90 8.60
N PRO A 49 -2.80 -9.55 9.72
CA PRO A 49 -1.84 -8.95 10.67
C PRO A 49 -0.44 -8.70 10.10
N ASN A 50 -0.09 -9.33 8.98
CA ASN A 50 1.21 -9.19 8.31
C ASN A 50 1.14 -8.34 7.02
N GLU A 51 0.02 -7.65 6.78
CA GLU A 51 -0.15 -6.78 5.62
C GLU A 51 0.26 -5.35 5.97
N ILE A 52 1.20 -4.81 5.20
CA ILE A 52 1.58 -3.39 5.27
C ILE A 52 0.83 -2.66 4.16
N VAL A 53 -0.22 -1.94 4.51
CA VAL A 53 -0.92 -1.05 3.57
C VAL A 53 -0.18 0.28 3.53
N VAL A 54 0.50 0.56 2.41
CA VAL A 54 1.14 1.85 2.17
C VAL A 54 0.16 2.76 1.44
N CYS A 55 -0.28 3.80 2.14
CA CYS A 55 -1.03 4.88 1.55
C CYS A 55 -0.18 6.13 1.42
N ALA A 56 -0.32 6.82 0.28
CA ALA A 56 0.25 8.14 0.14
C ALA A 56 -0.37 9.10 1.17
N ARG A 57 0.48 9.81 1.94
CA ARG A 57 0.03 10.86 2.88
C ARG A 57 -0.74 11.96 2.15
N ASP A 58 -0.29 12.29 0.95
CA ASP A 58 -1.00 13.12 -0.01
C ASP A 58 -0.98 12.39 -1.36
N PRO A 59 -2.08 11.74 -1.76
CA PRO A 59 -2.15 11.02 -3.02
C PRO A 59 -2.14 11.95 -4.24
N ASP A 60 -2.39 13.26 -4.06
CA ASP A 60 -2.35 14.21 -5.18
C ASP A 60 -0.95 14.73 -5.45
N ALA A 61 -0.08 14.73 -4.43
CA ALA A 61 1.29 15.25 -4.56
C ALA A 61 2.11 14.56 -5.66
N MET A 62 1.81 13.29 -5.95
CA MET A 62 2.45 12.51 -7.01
C MET A 62 1.48 12.18 -8.16
N ARG A 63 0.27 12.74 -8.15
CA ARG A 63 -0.73 12.47 -9.18
C ARG A 63 -0.42 13.27 -10.44
N VAL A 64 -0.45 12.57 -11.56
CA VAL A 64 -0.33 13.16 -12.89
C VAL A 64 -1.72 13.51 -13.38
N GLU A 65 -1.96 14.79 -13.67
CA GLU A 65 -3.23 15.25 -14.22
C GLU A 65 -3.42 14.68 -15.63
N SER A 66 -4.61 14.14 -15.92
CA SER A 66 -4.94 13.67 -17.27
C SER A 66 -5.46 14.82 -18.14
N PRO A 67 -5.39 14.71 -19.49
CA PRO A 67 -6.01 15.70 -20.38
C PRO A 67 -7.52 15.87 -20.12
N THR A 68 -8.18 14.82 -19.64
CA THR A 68 -9.59 14.87 -19.21
C THR A 68 -9.77 15.63 -17.91
N ASP A 69 -8.90 15.41 -16.92
CA ASP A 69 -8.92 16.16 -15.66
C ASP A 69 -8.67 17.66 -15.92
N GLU A 70 -7.73 17.98 -16.81
CA GLU A 70 -7.45 19.36 -17.21
C GLU A 70 -8.65 20.03 -17.89
N ALA A 71 -9.32 19.33 -18.80
CA ALA A 71 -10.51 19.84 -19.48
C ALA A 71 -11.65 20.10 -18.48
N ILE A 72 -11.90 19.15 -17.57
CA ILE A 72 -12.91 19.28 -16.52
C ILE A 72 -12.61 20.49 -15.63
N ARG A 73 -11.35 20.66 -15.20
CA ARG A 73 -10.94 21.82 -14.39
C ARG A 73 -11.14 23.15 -15.13
N LYS A 74 -10.92 23.17 -16.44
CA LYS A 74 -11.15 24.33 -17.31
C LYS A 74 -12.63 24.56 -17.66
N GLY A 75 -13.53 23.65 -17.26
CA GLY A 75 -14.95 23.70 -17.65
C GLY A 75 -15.19 23.32 -19.12
N GLU A 76 -14.22 22.65 -19.74
CA GLU A 76 -14.25 22.21 -21.13
C GLU A 76 -14.66 20.74 -21.23
N ALA A 77 -15.25 20.36 -22.37
CA ALA A 77 -15.56 18.96 -22.64
C ALA A 77 -14.28 18.17 -22.97
N PRO A 78 -14.10 16.95 -22.42
CA PRO A 78 -12.96 16.10 -22.76
C PRO A 78 -12.91 15.81 -24.27
N ARG A 79 -11.71 15.98 -24.86
CA ARG A 79 -11.50 15.75 -26.30
C ARG A 79 -11.78 14.29 -26.65
N GLY A 80 -12.78 14.06 -27.49
CA GLY A 80 -13.16 12.71 -27.96
C GLY A 80 -14.23 12.00 -27.14
N GLY A 81 -14.84 12.64 -26.14
CA GLY A 81 -15.97 12.08 -25.38
C GLY A 81 -15.64 10.86 -24.49
N VAL A 82 -14.38 10.41 -24.51
CA VAL A 82 -13.86 9.31 -23.69
C VAL A 82 -12.75 9.86 -22.79
N PRO A 83 -12.71 9.48 -21.50
CA PRO A 83 -11.62 9.85 -20.62
C PRO A 83 -10.26 9.38 -21.17
N GLN A 84 -9.30 10.29 -21.23
CA GLN A 84 -7.93 10.02 -21.64
C GLN A 84 -7.06 9.77 -20.41
N ALA A 85 -6.17 8.79 -20.50
CA ALA A 85 -5.18 8.53 -19.47
C ALA A 85 -4.16 9.68 -19.38
N PRO A 86 -3.57 9.94 -18.20
CA PRO A 86 -2.47 10.89 -18.07
C PRO A 86 -1.25 10.43 -18.87
N ASN A 87 -0.54 11.39 -19.47
CA ASN A 87 0.67 11.09 -20.22
C ASN A 87 1.85 10.89 -19.27
N VAL A 88 2.26 9.63 -19.11
CA VAL A 88 3.39 9.21 -18.28
C VAL A 88 4.72 9.15 -19.04
N ASP A 89 4.69 9.21 -20.37
CA ASP A 89 5.91 9.19 -21.19
C ASP A 89 6.38 10.59 -21.60
N GLY A 90 5.58 11.61 -21.28
CA GLY A 90 5.89 13.01 -21.53
C GLY A 90 6.90 13.60 -20.55
N PRO A 91 7.34 14.85 -20.77
CA PRO A 91 8.32 15.53 -19.92
C PRO A 91 7.85 15.80 -18.47
N GLY A 92 6.66 15.32 -18.09
CA GLY A 92 5.90 15.81 -16.95
C GLY A 92 5.86 14.94 -15.71
N ILE A 93 6.36 13.70 -15.72
CA ILE A 93 6.18 12.80 -14.55
C ILE A 93 7.48 12.30 -13.91
N PHE A 94 8.54 12.20 -14.70
CA PHE A 94 9.89 11.93 -14.23
C PHE A 94 10.76 13.11 -14.64
N GLN A 95 10.93 14.08 -13.73
CA GLN A 95 11.99 15.08 -13.83
C GLN A 95 13.36 14.51 -13.42
N GLY A 96 13.43 13.21 -13.08
CA GLY A 96 14.67 12.46 -12.93
C GLY A 96 15.14 11.90 -14.27
N LYS A 97 16.40 11.42 -14.32
CA LYS A 97 16.89 10.62 -15.46
C LYS A 97 16.01 9.35 -15.59
N GLY A 98 14.97 9.40 -16.42
CA GLY A 98 14.27 8.20 -16.83
C GLY A 98 15.25 7.22 -17.48
N MET A 99 15.08 5.93 -17.21
CA MET A 99 15.85 4.89 -17.90
C MET A 99 15.53 4.96 -19.39
N LYS A 100 16.49 5.40 -20.21
CA LYS A 100 16.36 5.37 -21.66
C LYS A 100 16.46 3.91 -22.12
N ILE A 101 15.53 3.47 -22.97
CA ILE A 101 15.62 2.15 -23.63
C ILE A 101 16.98 2.05 -24.34
N GLY A 102 17.76 1.02 -24.03
CA GLY A 102 19.10 0.79 -24.61
C GLY A 102 20.27 1.44 -23.84
N LYS A 103 20.01 2.04 -22.67
CA LYS A 103 21.08 2.46 -21.75
C LYS A 103 21.10 1.52 -20.55
N ASP A 104 22.27 0.96 -20.26
CA ASP A 104 22.44 0.18 -19.03
C ASP A 104 22.08 1.04 -17.82
N PRO A 105 21.34 0.47 -16.85
CA PRO A 105 21.03 1.19 -15.62
C PRO A 105 22.34 1.63 -14.95
N GLU A 106 22.32 2.80 -14.30
CA GLU A 106 23.44 3.16 -13.43
C GLU A 106 23.59 2.05 -12.37
N PRO A 107 24.81 1.52 -12.17
CA PRO A 107 25.01 0.41 -11.24
C PRO A 107 24.54 0.85 -9.84
N PRO A 108 23.83 -0.03 -9.11
CA PRO A 108 23.31 0.32 -7.80
C PRO A 108 24.46 0.66 -6.86
N LEU A 109 24.23 1.64 -5.98
CA LEU A 109 25.12 1.89 -4.86
C LEU A 109 25.00 0.71 -3.88
N ILE A 110 26.03 -0.11 -3.84
CA ILE A 110 26.13 -1.21 -2.88
C ILE A 110 26.76 -0.64 -1.62
N VAL A 111 26.01 -0.67 -0.50
CA VAL A 111 26.56 -0.31 0.81
C VAL A 111 27.47 -1.44 1.26
N ASP A 112 28.76 -1.13 1.44
CA ASP A 112 29.74 -2.08 1.95
C ASP A 112 29.64 -2.14 3.48
N LEU A 113 29.15 -3.27 3.99
CA LEU A 113 28.98 -3.53 5.42
C LEU A 113 30.22 -4.19 6.05
N THR A 114 31.31 -4.37 5.31
CA THR A 114 32.51 -5.09 5.79
C THR A 114 33.16 -4.40 7.00
N ASN A 115 33.01 -3.07 7.10
CA ASN A 115 33.57 -2.28 8.18
C ASN A 115 32.53 -1.85 9.22
N GLU A 116 31.35 -2.49 9.27
CA GLU A 116 30.41 -2.23 10.35
C GLU A 116 31.01 -2.64 11.70
N PRO A 117 30.80 -1.83 12.75
CA PRO A 117 31.24 -2.21 14.09
C PRO A 117 30.54 -3.51 14.50
N GLN A 118 31.29 -4.41 15.12
CA GLN A 118 30.69 -5.61 15.71
C GLN A 118 29.61 -5.21 16.72
N PRO A 119 28.55 -6.01 16.83
CA PRO A 119 27.53 -5.76 17.85
C PRO A 119 28.20 -5.68 19.22
N LEU A 120 27.71 -4.73 20.03
CA LEU A 120 28.14 -4.60 21.42
C LEU A 120 27.91 -5.93 22.14
N ASP A 121 28.84 -6.30 23.00
CA ASP A 121 28.65 -7.40 23.94
C ASP A 121 27.49 -7.08 24.88
N GLU A 122 26.87 -8.13 25.45
CA GLU A 122 25.63 -8.00 26.21
C GLU A 122 25.78 -7.10 27.45
N GLU A 123 26.97 -7.09 28.07
CA GLU A 123 27.26 -6.24 29.21
C GLU A 123 27.31 -4.76 28.79
N THR A 124 28.08 -4.43 27.76
CA THR A 124 28.17 -3.05 27.26
C THR A 124 26.84 -2.56 26.67
N ALA A 125 26.09 -3.43 25.98
CA ALA A 125 24.80 -3.10 25.39
C ALA A 125 23.77 -2.67 26.44
N ARG A 126 23.82 -3.24 27.66
CA ARG A 126 22.94 -2.85 28.77
C ARG A 126 23.20 -1.43 29.28
N HIS A 127 24.35 -0.85 29.00
CA HIS A 127 24.71 0.50 29.43
C HIS A 127 24.49 1.57 28.36
N VAL A 128 24.11 1.17 27.13
CA VAL A 128 23.83 2.08 26.03
C VAL A 128 22.31 2.28 25.90
N TYR A 129 21.88 3.52 26.06
CA TYR A 129 20.47 3.90 25.95
C TYR A 129 20.30 4.93 24.84
N ARG A 130 19.14 4.93 24.19
CA ARG A 130 18.79 6.03 23.28
C ARG A 130 18.65 7.30 24.11
N VAL A 131 19.12 8.41 23.56
CA VAL A 131 19.05 9.73 24.21
C VAL A 131 17.62 10.07 24.62
N GLU A 132 16.63 9.67 23.82
CA GLU A 132 15.20 9.87 24.09
C GLU A 132 14.65 8.99 25.21
N ASP A 133 15.20 7.79 25.42
CA ASP A 133 14.68 6.80 26.37
C ASP A 133 15.25 7.02 27.79
N GLY A 134 16.40 7.69 27.90
CA GLY A 134 17.10 7.90 29.17
C GLY A 134 17.57 6.59 29.82
N PRO A 135 18.30 6.66 30.95
CA PRO A 135 18.64 5.45 31.69
C PRO A 135 17.37 4.82 32.29
N PRO A 136 17.30 3.48 32.39
CA PRO A 136 16.21 2.78 33.03
C PRO A 136 16.11 3.25 34.48
N ARG A 137 14.89 3.53 34.92
CA ARG A 137 14.61 3.87 36.32
C ARG A 137 15.00 2.65 37.17
N GLU A 138 15.98 2.82 38.07
CA GLU A 138 16.33 1.79 39.04
C GLU A 138 15.05 1.33 39.76
N ALA A 139 14.76 0.03 39.67
CA ALA A 139 13.66 -0.56 40.41
C ALA A 139 13.94 -0.39 41.91
N PRO A 140 12.93 -0.07 42.73
CA PRO A 140 13.12 0.04 44.17
C PRO A 140 13.66 -1.29 44.72
N VAL A 141 14.78 -1.22 45.43
CA VAL A 141 15.36 -2.36 46.15
C VAL A 141 14.28 -2.92 47.08
N PRO A 142 13.92 -4.22 46.99
CA PRO A 142 12.95 -4.80 47.90
C PRO A 142 13.51 -4.70 49.32
N GLN A 143 12.78 -3.99 50.20
CA GLN A 143 13.14 -3.94 51.61
C GLN A 143 12.98 -5.34 52.19
N VAL A 144 14.08 -5.91 52.66
CA VAL A 144 14.07 -7.18 53.37
C VAL A 144 13.35 -6.95 54.70
N GLU A 145 12.09 -7.35 54.79
CA GLU A 145 11.37 -7.40 56.06
C GLU A 145 12.10 -8.36 57.00
N ALA A 146 12.58 -7.83 58.12
CA ALA A 146 13.17 -8.62 59.18
C ALA A 146 12.10 -9.53 59.80
N SER A 147 12.25 -10.85 59.63
CA SER A 147 11.46 -11.87 60.34
C SER A 147 11.62 -11.73 61.85
N PRO A 148 10.53 -11.76 62.65
CA PRO A 148 10.62 -11.97 64.08
C PRO A 148 10.91 -13.45 64.38
N VAL A 149 11.95 -13.69 65.18
CA VAL A 149 12.35 -15.01 65.70
C VAL A 149 11.33 -15.47 66.76
N PRO A 150 10.84 -16.73 66.72
CA PRO A 150 10.00 -17.29 67.77
C PRO A 150 10.77 -17.68 69.04
#